data_AF-A0A9P9LEP2-F1
#
_entry.id   AF-A0A9P9LEP2-F1
#
_cell.length_a   1.000
_cell.length_b   1.000
_cell.length_c   1.000
_cell.angle_alpha   90.00
_cell.angle_beta   90.00
_cell.angle_gamma   90.00
#
_symmetry.space_group_name_H-M   'P 1'
#
loop_
_entity.id
_entity.type
_entity.pdbx_description
1 polymer ?
#
loop_
_entity_poly.entity_id
_entity_poly.type
_entity_poly.pdbx_seq_one_letter_code
_entity_poly.pdbx_strand_id
1 'polypeptide(L)'
;MEAAILKEKEKVPPMKSRLSSVARCLRVTSLVKAMFMSILPKDEVVEKMYKYLAGFSFIALHWLAFLLWSLVSSLLIWAIQGGKRTHSYLTCLFFAISSITDTGLVPANVSALNAFQQVIVCINFILGSAPIAGLVVLTVRKGSMEDRYSEIIENLRTAKLSAQAALQISRTSIEQSSTSQETVTDNESPNPAANHAPSGLLLSSTRRKTTITSNLRYYWKGFLGKATVGRNSTFHGLSRSERESVVCVEYRSIKLLRLVVALYVVLHQLLGAIGLALYFQLNKADVIGLDGVNPVSLGIFNSISAFNNAGMSLMNNSMMPFRTDRFPVLLMSFLMLVGNTAFPIFLRIILWVILKTAPRRSSYDQTRETLTYILKYPRRVYTHLFPTQETRYLFFGLLVLNAIDLIALEFSAQHLSEMKDRSVGQRIMIGLFQSLSVRCSGF
;
A
#
# COMPACT_ATOMS: atom_id res chain seq x y z
N MET A 1 51.19 1.28 -47.63
CA MET A 1 50.41 2.43 -47.11
C MET A 1 48.96 2.28 -47.57
N GLU A 2 48.17 1.23 -47.31
CA GLU A 2 48.01 0.29 -46.18
C GLU A 2 48.02 0.93 -44.79
N ALA A 3 46.91 0.70 -44.06
CA ALA A 3 46.57 1.06 -42.68
C ALA A 3 46.01 2.47 -42.40
N ALA A 4 44.71 2.70 -42.68
CA ALA A 4 43.88 3.67 -41.94
C ALA A 4 42.34 3.51 -42.13
N ILE A 5 41.84 2.28 -42.32
CA ILE A 5 40.40 1.98 -42.28
C ILE A 5 40.19 0.97 -41.15
N LEU A 6 39.83 1.45 -39.94
CA LEU A 6 39.07 0.75 -38.88
C LEU A 6 39.22 1.46 -37.52
N LYS A 7 38.13 2.10 -37.06
CA LYS A 7 37.74 2.55 -35.69
C LYS A 7 37.04 3.92 -35.83
N GLU A 8 35.85 4.20 -35.33
CA GLU A 8 35.09 3.60 -34.23
C GLU A 8 33.62 4.05 -34.40
N LYS A 9 32.69 3.09 -34.42
CA LYS A 9 31.24 3.33 -34.37
C LYS A 9 30.83 3.79 -32.97
N GLU A 10 30.06 4.89 -32.93
CA GLU A 10 28.80 5.06 -32.18
C GLU A 10 28.70 4.44 -30.76
N LYS A 11 28.70 5.30 -29.72
CA LYS A 11 28.51 4.89 -28.32
C LYS A 11 27.20 5.46 -27.75
N VAL A 12 26.08 4.91 -28.18
CA VAL A 12 24.79 5.02 -27.49
C VAL A 12 24.83 4.11 -26.24
N PRO A 13 24.46 4.58 -25.04
CA PRO A 13 24.60 3.76 -23.83
C PRO A 13 23.61 2.59 -23.86
N PRO A 14 24.04 1.36 -23.48
CA PRO A 14 23.18 0.20 -23.56
C PRO A 14 22.06 0.27 -22.52
N MET A 15 20.87 -0.17 -22.95
CA MET A 15 19.65 -0.48 -22.21
C MET A 15 19.84 -1.61 -21.17
N LYS A 16 20.99 -1.68 -20.49
CA LYS A 16 21.29 -2.60 -19.37
C LYS A 16 21.16 -1.92 -18.00
N SER A 17 21.12 -0.59 -17.92
CA SER A 17 21.09 0.11 -16.62
C SER A 17 19.73 0.05 -15.90
N ARG A 18 18.60 0.06 -16.63
CA ARG A 18 17.24 0.01 -16.03
C ARG A 18 16.80 -1.39 -15.58
N LEU A 19 17.35 -2.44 -16.18
CA LEU A 19 17.17 -3.83 -15.72
C LEU A 19 17.99 -4.13 -14.45
N SER A 20 19.10 -3.41 -14.23
CA SER A 20 19.96 -3.59 -13.05
C SER A 20 19.32 -3.12 -11.74
N SER A 21 18.41 -2.15 -11.78
CA SER A 21 17.73 -1.62 -10.58
C SER A 21 16.57 -2.50 -10.14
N VAL A 22 15.84 -3.08 -11.10
CA VAL A 22 14.78 -4.07 -10.84
C VAL A 22 15.38 -5.42 -10.42
N ALA A 23 16.49 -5.84 -11.03
CA ALA A 23 17.25 -7.02 -10.61
C ALA A 23 17.92 -6.84 -9.23
N ARG A 24 18.36 -5.62 -8.86
CA ARG A 24 18.80 -5.30 -7.50
C ARG A 24 17.66 -5.39 -6.49
N CYS A 25 16.49 -4.85 -6.81
CA CYS A 25 15.31 -4.95 -5.94
C CYS A 25 14.85 -6.40 -5.74
N LEU A 26 14.87 -7.22 -6.79
CA LEU A 26 14.61 -8.66 -6.73
C LEU A 26 15.67 -9.42 -5.92
N ARG A 27 16.95 -9.05 -6.03
CA ARG A 27 18.04 -9.60 -5.21
C ARG A 27 17.92 -9.23 -3.74
N VAL A 28 17.46 -8.02 -3.41
CA VAL A 28 17.25 -7.62 -2.01
C VAL A 28 16.09 -8.42 -1.39
N THR A 29 15.00 -8.65 -2.13
CA THR A 29 13.93 -9.56 -1.66
C THR A 29 14.37 -11.02 -1.55
N SER A 30 15.26 -11.50 -2.43
CA SER A 30 15.80 -12.86 -2.32
C SER A 30 16.87 -12.97 -1.23
N LEU A 31 17.65 -11.92 -0.96
CA LEU A 31 18.62 -11.84 0.13
C LEU A 31 17.93 -11.78 1.50
N VAL A 32 16.87 -10.98 1.65
CA VAL A 32 16.08 -10.95 2.88
C VAL A 32 15.35 -12.28 3.09
N LYS A 33 14.79 -12.88 2.02
CA LYS A 33 14.20 -14.22 2.09
C LYS A 33 15.26 -15.28 2.43
N ALA A 34 16.46 -15.22 1.85
CA ALA A 34 17.55 -16.15 2.15
C ALA A 34 18.12 -15.95 3.56
N MET A 35 18.23 -14.71 4.03
CA MET A 35 18.68 -14.37 5.38
C MET A 35 17.64 -14.80 6.44
N PHE A 36 16.35 -14.64 6.14
CA PHE A 36 15.26 -15.14 6.98
C PHE A 36 15.17 -16.68 6.97
N MET A 37 15.40 -17.31 5.80
CA MET A 37 15.47 -18.77 5.66
C MET A 37 16.74 -19.36 6.29
N SER A 38 17.84 -18.61 6.39
CA SER A 38 19.07 -19.04 7.09
C SER A 38 18.98 -18.92 8.62
N ILE A 39 17.99 -18.19 9.13
CA ILE A 39 17.68 -18.05 10.57
C ILE A 39 16.64 -19.09 11.02
N LEU A 40 15.90 -19.70 10.08
CA LEU A 40 14.93 -20.75 10.36
C LEU A 40 15.64 -22.11 10.56
N PRO A 41 15.26 -22.89 11.60
CA PRO A 41 15.83 -24.23 11.80
C PRO A 41 15.52 -25.13 10.60
N LYS A 42 16.43 -26.08 10.31
CA LYS A 42 16.44 -27.00 9.16
C LYS A 42 15.05 -27.41 8.64
N ASP A 43 14.93 -27.54 7.32
CA ASP A 43 13.70 -27.75 6.53
C ASP A 43 12.70 -28.76 7.13
N GLU A 44 13.15 -29.80 7.81
CA GLU A 44 12.27 -30.80 8.44
C GLU A 44 11.47 -30.27 9.65
N VAL A 45 12.05 -29.39 10.46
CA VAL A 45 11.36 -28.73 11.59
C VAL A 45 10.34 -27.74 11.05
N VAL A 46 10.71 -26.98 10.02
CA VAL A 46 9.82 -26.04 9.35
C VAL A 46 8.67 -26.79 8.68
N GLU A 47 8.92 -27.95 8.05
CA GLU A 47 7.89 -28.75 7.39
C GLU A 47 6.91 -29.37 8.41
N LYS A 48 7.43 -29.93 9.51
CA LYS A 48 6.59 -30.40 10.62
C LYS A 48 5.76 -29.26 11.20
N MET A 49 6.38 -28.13 11.50
CA MET A 49 5.71 -26.94 12.01
C MET A 49 4.64 -26.42 11.04
N TYR A 50 4.93 -26.39 9.73
CA TYR A 50 3.98 -26.00 8.70
C TYR A 50 2.77 -26.95 8.66
N LYS A 51 3.00 -28.27 8.73
CA LYS A 51 1.91 -29.27 8.79
C LYS A 51 1.02 -29.07 10.02
N TYR A 52 1.61 -28.78 11.18
CA TYR A 52 0.85 -28.44 12.39
C TYR A 52 0.09 -27.12 12.26
N LEU A 53 0.73 -26.06 11.77
CA LEU A 53 0.13 -24.73 11.61
C LEU A 53 -0.95 -24.69 10.52
N ALA A 54 -0.85 -25.54 9.50
CA ALA A 54 -1.83 -25.62 8.40
C ALA A 54 -3.22 -26.10 8.86
N GLY A 55 -3.30 -26.76 10.03
CA GLY A 55 -4.58 -27.16 10.64
C GLY A 55 -5.35 -26.00 11.29
N PHE A 56 -4.72 -24.85 11.50
CA PHE A 56 -5.34 -23.72 12.18
C PHE A 56 -6.01 -22.74 11.21
N SER A 57 -7.08 -22.09 11.68
CA SER A 57 -7.75 -21.04 10.93
C SER A 57 -6.84 -19.80 10.80
N PHE A 58 -7.05 -19.01 9.75
CA PHE A 58 -6.30 -17.78 9.51
C PHE A 58 -6.35 -16.83 10.73
N ILE A 59 -7.50 -16.72 11.39
CA ILE A 59 -7.67 -15.84 12.55
C ILE A 59 -6.83 -16.31 13.75
N ALA A 60 -6.75 -17.62 14.00
CA ALA A 60 -5.93 -18.18 15.08
C ALA A 60 -4.44 -17.95 14.81
N LEU A 61 -3.98 -18.17 13.57
CA LEU A 61 -2.60 -17.89 13.17
C LEU A 61 -2.24 -16.41 13.29
N HIS A 62 -3.18 -15.53 12.96
CA HIS A 62 -2.99 -14.08 13.09
C HIS A 62 -2.80 -13.66 14.56
N TRP A 63 -3.67 -14.13 15.47
CA TRP A 63 -3.52 -13.85 16.90
C TRP A 63 -2.24 -14.43 17.50
N LEU A 64 -1.88 -15.66 17.10
CA LEU A 64 -0.62 -16.27 17.52
C LEU A 64 0.58 -15.45 17.06
N ALA A 65 0.56 -14.95 15.82
CA ALA A 65 1.62 -14.10 15.29
C ALA A 65 1.75 -12.78 16.07
N PHE A 66 0.64 -12.14 16.43
CA PHE A 66 0.64 -10.92 17.25
C PHE A 66 1.20 -11.18 18.65
N LEU A 67 0.81 -12.29 19.29
CA LEU A 67 1.31 -12.67 20.61
C LEU A 67 2.82 -12.95 20.58
N LEU A 68 3.27 -13.76 19.61
CA LEU A 68 4.70 -14.10 19.47
C LEU A 68 5.53 -12.86 19.16
N TRP A 69 5.06 -11.99 18.25
CA TRP A 69 5.75 -10.74 17.95
C TRP A 69 5.83 -9.82 19.17
N SER A 70 4.77 -9.74 19.99
CA SER A 70 4.78 -8.96 21.23
C SER A 70 5.90 -9.41 22.17
N LEU A 71 6.07 -10.73 22.35
CA LEU A 71 7.11 -11.32 23.20
C LEU A 71 8.52 -11.13 22.62
N VAL A 72 8.67 -11.27 21.31
CA VAL A 72 9.96 -11.03 20.63
C VAL A 72 10.33 -9.55 20.74
N SER A 73 9.39 -8.65 20.46
CA SER A 73 9.60 -7.21 20.52
C SER A 73 9.91 -6.75 21.95
N SER A 74 9.24 -7.30 22.98
CA SER A 74 9.56 -7.00 24.38
C SER A 74 10.97 -7.44 24.77
N LEU A 75 11.39 -8.62 24.30
CA LEU A 75 12.75 -9.11 24.53
C LEU A 75 13.79 -8.23 23.82
N LEU A 76 13.53 -7.79 22.58
CA LEU A 76 14.40 -6.88 21.85
C LEU A 76 14.53 -5.52 22.54
N ILE A 77 13.41 -4.91 22.94
CA ILE A 77 13.40 -3.65 23.70
C ILE A 77 14.20 -3.82 24.99
N TRP A 78 14.03 -4.94 25.71
CA TRP A 78 14.74 -5.19 26.95
C TRP A 78 16.24 -5.45 26.76
N ALA A 79 16.63 -6.21 25.74
CA ALA A 79 18.01 -6.58 25.46
C ALA A 79 18.86 -5.40 24.97
N ILE A 80 18.24 -4.46 24.23
CA ILE A 80 18.92 -3.32 23.59
C ILE A 80 19.00 -2.09 24.53
N GLN A 81 18.65 -2.22 25.81
CA GLN A 81 18.75 -1.13 26.79
C GLN A 81 20.17 -0.58 26.99
N GLY A 82 21.21 -1.37 26.72
CA GLY A 82 22.61 -1.00 26.93
C GLY A 82 23.14 -1.36 28.33
N GLY A 83 24.27 -0.75 28.71
CA GLY A 83 25.09 -1.17 29.86
C GLY A 83 24.49 -0.93 31.26
N LYS A 84 23.47 -0.07 31.39
CA LYS A 84 22.64 0.05 32.60
C LYS A 84 21.20 -0.26 32.20
N ARG A 85 20.62 -1.33 32.75
CA ARG A 85 19.20 -1.63 32.54
C ARG A 85 18.37 -0.57 33.26
N THR A 86 17.83 0.38 32.51
CA THR A 86 17.01 1.49 33.02
C THR A 86 15.58 1.06 33.31
N HIS A 87 15.07 0.04 32.60
CA HIS A 87 13.69 -0.41 32.68
C HIS A 87 13.60 -1.91 33.00
N SER A 88 12.61 -2.24 33.83
CA SER A 88 12.25 -3.63 34.13
C SER A 88 11.76 -4.36 32.87
N TYR A 89 11.88 -5.69 32.82
CA TYR A 89 11.33 -6.46 31.70
C TYR A 89 9.82 -6.24 31.54
N LEU A 90 9.08 -6.12 32.65
CA LEU A 90 7.64 -5.87 32.64
C LEU A 90 7.31 -4.54 31.95
N THR A 91 8.12 -3.50 32.19
CA THR A 91 8.01 -2.21 31.50
C THR A 91 8.22 -2.37 29.99
N CYS A 92 9.24 -3.11 29.57
CA CYS A 92 9.50 -3.39 28.15
C CYS A 92 8.38 -4.22 27.50
N LEU A 93 7.81 -5.18 28.24
CA LEU A 93 6.67 -5.97 27.80
C LEU A 93 5.43 -5.10 27.61
N PHE A 94 5.15 -4.20 28.55
CA PHE A 94 4.03 -3.26 28.42
C PHE A 94 4.21 -2.34 27.22
N PHE A 95 5.40 -1.77 27.00
CA PHE A 95 5.69 -0.97 25.80
C PHE A 95 5.47 -1.76 24.51
N ALA A 96 5.97 -3.00 24.43
CA ALA A 96 5.81 -3.84 23.24
C ALA A 96 4.34 -4.15 22.95
N ILE A 97 3.57 -4.56 23.97
CA ILE A 97 2.15 -4.85 23.82
C ILE A 97 1.39 -3.57 23.44
N SER A 98 1.53 -2.49 24.20
CA SER A 98 0.78 -1.26 23.93
C SER A 98 1.11 -0.63 22.57
N SER A 99 2.31 -0.87 22.03
CA SER A 99 2.70 -0.38 20.70
C SER A 99 2.20 -1.27 19.57
N ILE A 100 2.23 -2.61 19.69
CA ILE A 100 1.70 -3.49 18.64
C ILE A 100 0.17 -3.51 18.61
N THR A 101 -0.49 -3.17 19.72
CA THR A 101 -1.95 -3.04 19.81
C THR A 101 -2.45 -1.62 19.57
N ASP A 102 -1.56 -0.68 19.19
CA ASP A 102 -1.89 0.73 18.95
C ASP A 102 -2.73 1.37 20.08
N THR A 103 -2.41 1.06 21.35
CA THR A 103 -3.23 1.48 22.50
C THR A 103 -2.78 2.80 23.11
N GLY A 104 -1.50 3.15 23.00
CA GLY A 104 -0.96 4.43 23.47
C GLY A 104 -0.71 4.58 24.96
N LEU A 105 -0.91 3.53 25.75
CA LEU A 105 -0.56 3.55 27.17
C LEU A 105 0.93 3.33 27.36
N VAL A 106 1.55 4.15 28.19
CA VAL A 106 2.99 4.06 28.48
C VAL A 106 3.23 4.01 30.00
N PRO A 107 4.02 3.06 30.50
CA PRO A 107 4.32 2.93 31.92
C PRO A 107 5.43 3.90 32.38
N ALA A 108 6.15 4.50 31.43
CA ALA A 108 7.21 5.46 31.62
C ALA A 108 7.27 6.36 30.37
N ASN A 109 7.99 7.48 30.45
CA ASN A 109 8.15 8.38 29.31
C ASN A 109 8.88 7.70 28.15
N VAL A 110 8.38 7.89 26.93
CA VAL A 110 8.99 7.33 25.71
C VAL A 110 10.36 7.97 25.44
N SER A 111 10.57 9.22 25.88
CA SER A 111 11.87 9.90 25.86
C SER A 111 12.97 9.16 26.63
N ALA A 112 12.61 8.34 27.63
CA ALA A 112 13.57 7.54 28.39
C ALA A 112 14.11 6.33 27.62
N LEU A 113 13.41 5.92 26.55
CA LEU A 113 13.88 4.87 25.66
C LEU A 113 14.99 5.41 24.76
N ASN A 114 15.98 4.57 24.45
CA ASN A 114 17.00 4.93 23.47
C ASN A 114 16.43 4.95 22.04
N ALA A 115 17.16 5.57 21.12
CA ALA A 115 16.71 5.73 19.73
C ALA A 115 16.37 4.40 19.04
N PHE A 116 17.12 3.32 19.29
CA PHE A 116 16.83 2.01 18.71
C PHE A 116 15.54 1.40 19.24
N GLN A 117 15.26 1.54 20.53
CA GLN A 117 14.00 1.12 21.15
C GLN A 117 12.82 1.93 20.60
N GLN A 118 12.99 3.25 20.43
CA GLN A 118 11.97 4.11 19.80
C GLN A 118 11.66 3.65 18.36
N VAL A 119 12.68 3.23 17.59
CA VAL A 119 12.48 2.66 16.25
C VAL A 119 11.70 1.34 16.30
N ILE A 120 11.99 0.46 17.27
CA ILE A 120 11.22 -0.79 17.45
C ILE A 120 9.76 -0.49 17.77
N VAL A 121 9.51 0.50 18.63
CA VAL A 121 8.16 0.97 18.96
C VAL A 121 7.44 1.50 17.71
N CYS A 122 8.11 2.30 16.87
CA CYS A 122 7.56 2.72 15.57
C CYS A 122 7.25 1.55 14.63
N ILE A 123 8.10 0.53 14.58
CA ILE A 123 7.86 -0.69 13.79
C ILE A 123 6.61 -1.40 14.31
N ASN A 124 6.44 -1.50 15.63
CA ASN A 124 5.25 -2.09 16.23
C ASN A 124 3.97 -1.36 15.82
N PHE A 125 3.96 -0.01 15.84
CA PHE A 125 2.78 0.77 15.38
C PHE A 125 2.41 0.42 13.94
N ILE A 126 3.40 0.34 13.06
CA ILE A 126 3.17 0.02 11.64
C ILE A 126 2.61 -1.40 11.52
N LEU A 127 3.20 -2.37 12.21
CA LEU A 127 2.77 -3.77 12.15
C LEU A 127 1.38 -4.01 12.77
N GLY A 128 1.04 -3.26 13.82
CA GLY A 128 -0.25 -3.30 14.51
C GLY A 128 -1.41 -2.73 13.69
N SER A 129 -1.09 -1.79 12.80
CA SER A 129 -2.09 -1.02 12.07
C SER A 129 -3.00 -1.85 11.16
N ALA A 130 -4.27 -1.43 11.07
CA ALA A 130 -5.28 -2.08 10.23
C ALA A 130 -4.92 -2.07 8.72
N PRO A 131 -4.37 -0.99 8.12
CA PRO A 131 -3.92 -1.00 6.74
C PRO A 131 -2.87 -2.07 6.44
N ILE A 132 -1.90 -2.29 7.35
CA ILE A 132 -0.85 -3.31 7.17
C ILE A 132 -1.42 -4.72 7.34
N ALA A 133 -2.27 -4.96 8.34
CA ALA A 133 -2.99 -6.23 8.46
C ALA A 133 -3.77 -6.56 7.18
N GLY A 134 -4.45 -5.57 6.58
CA GLY A 134 -5.11 -5.72 5.30
C GLY A 134 -4.15 -6.02 4.14
N LEU A 135 -2.95 -5.42 4.13
CA LEU A 135 -1.94 -5.68 3.10
C LEU A 135 -1.39 -7.12 3.16
N VAL A 136 -1.25 -7.68 4.37
CA VAL A 136 -0.90 -9.10 4.57
C VAL A 136 -1.99 -9.98 3.97
N VAL A 137 -3.27 -9.72 4.27
CA VAL A 137 -4.41 -10.47 3.69
C VAL A 137 -4.40 -10.41 2.16
N LEU A 138 -4.16 -9.24 1.56
CA LEU A 138 -4.06 -9.09 0.10
C LEU A 138 -2.89 -9.91 -0.49
N THR A 139 -1.77 -9.99 0.23
CA THR A 139 -0.58 -10.72 -0.21
C THR A 139 -0.80 -12.23 -0.15
N VAL A 140 -1.33 -12.73 0.97
CA VAL A 140 -1.70 -14.14 1.13
C VAL A 140 -2.73 -14.55 0.08
N ARG A 141 -3.76 -13.71 -0.12
CA ARG A 141 -4.81 -13.98 -1.10
C ARG A 141 -4.30 -13.98 -2.53
N LYS A 142 -3.36 -13.08 -2.87
CA LYS A 142 -2.69 -13.10 -4.17
C LYS A 142 -1.96 -14.44 -4.39
N GLY A 143 -1.21 -14.89 -3.40
CA GLY A 143 -0.50 -16.19 -3.45
C GLY A 143 -1.48 -17.35 -3.65
N SER A 144 -2.52 -17.42 -2.81
CA SER A 144 -3.55 -18.47 -2.92
C SER A 144 -4.24 -18.51 -4.30
N MET A 145 -4.47 -17.35 -4.94
CA MET A 145 -5.00 -17.32 -6.31
C MET A 145 -3.98 -17.78 -7.35
N GLU A 146 -2.69 -17.48 -7.16
CA GLU A 146 -1.61 -17.94 -8.03
C GLU A 146 -1.46 -19.46 -7.97
N ASP A 147 -1.58 -20.05 -6.78
CA ASP A 147 -1.49 -21.51 -6.62
C ASP A 147 -2.71 -22.22 -7.19
N ARG A 148 -3.93 -21.70 -6.93
CA ARG A 148 -5.19 -22.33 -7.34
C ARG A 148 -5.50 -22.17 -8.83
N TYR A 149 -5.09 -21.06 -9.44
CA TYR A 149 -5.42 -20.71 -10.83
C TYR A 149 -4.16 -20.46 -11.66
N SER A 150 -3.06 -21.14 -11.32
CA SER A 150 -1.74 -21.00 -11.94
C SER A 150 -1.81 -21.07 -13.46
N GLU A 151 -2.44 -22.11 -14.01
CA GLU A 151 -2.58 -22.34 -15.44
C GLU A 151 -3.32 -21.19 -16.14
N ILE A 152 -4.46 -20.74 -15.59
CA ILE A 152 -5.23 -19.63 -16.14
C ILE A 152 -4.42 -18.34 -16.09
N ILE A 153 -3.75 -18.06 -14.98
CA ILE A 153 -2.96 -16.84 -14.79
C ILE A 153 -1.72 -16.83 -15.68
N GLU A 154 -1.06 -17.99 -15.86
CA GLU A 154 0.09 -18.16 -16.72
C GLU A 154 -0.28 -17.97 -18.19
N ASN A 155 -1.37 -18.58 -18.64
CA ASN A 155 -1.93 -18.39 -19.98
C ASN A 155 -2.23 -16.90 -20.28
N LEU A 156 -2.69 -16.14 -19.28
CA LEU A 156 -2.90 -14.69 -19.43
C LEU A 156 -1.57 -13.92 -19.52
N ARG A 157 -0.55 -14.33 -18.76
CA ARG A 157 0.77 -13.69 -18.80
C ARG A 157 1.45 -13.92 -20.14
N THR A 158 1.46 -15.15 -20.64
CA THR A 158 2.02 -15.50 -21.96
C THR A 158 1.27 -14.81 -23.09
N ALA A 159 -0.07 -14.75 -23.04
CA ALA A 159 -0.86 -13.98 -24.00
C ALA A 159 -0.54 -12.48 -23.98
N LYS A 160 -0.27 -11.90 -22.80
CA LYS A 160 0.12 -10.48 -22.68
C LYS A 160 1.53 -10.23 -23.23
N LEU A 161 2.48 -11.10 -22.92
CA LEU A 161 3.86 -10.99 -23.39
C LEU A 161 3.94 -11.14 -24.91
N SER A 162 3.24 -12.13 -25.48
CA SER A 162 3.17 -12.31 -26.94
C SER A 162 2.53 -11.13 -27.66
N ALA A 163 1.46 -10.55 -27.11
CA ALA A 163 0.87 -9.32 -27.66
C ALA A 163 1.83 -8.13 -27.62
N GLN A 164 2.62 -7.98 -26.54
CA GLN A 164 3.64 -6.94 -26.44
C GLN A 164 4.79 -7.16 -27.43
N ALA A 165 5.25 -8.40 -27.57
CA ALA A 165 6.29 -8.75 -28.55
C ALA A 165 5.80 -8.49 -29.99
N ALA A 166 4.57 -8.84 -30.33
CA ALA A 166 3.98 -8.56 -31.64
C ALA A 166 3.89 -7.05 -31.94
N LEU A 167 3.53 -6.23 -30.94
CA LEU A 167 3.53 -4.77 -31.08
C LEU A 167 4.94 -4.18 -31.26
N GLN A 168 5.96 -4.77 -30.62
CA GLN A 168 7.34 -4.37 -30.85
C GLN A 168 7.82 -4.73 -32.25
N ILE A 169 7.56 -5.96 -32.71
CA ILE A 169 7.90 -6.41 -34.06
C ILE A 169 7.25 -5.49 -35.11
N SER A 170 5.97 -5.17 -34.92
CA SER A 170 5.25 -4.27 -35.83
C SER A 170 5.83 -2.85 -35.84
N ARG A 171 6.35 -2.34 -34.71
CA ARG A 171 7.03 -1.03 -34.66
C ARG A 171 8.39 -1.05 -35.34
N THR A 172 9.18 -2.10 -35.13
CA THR A 172 10.50 -2.24 -35.78
C THR A 172 10.38 -2.40 -37.29
N SER A 173 9.34 -3.10 -37.77
CA SER A 173 9.08 -3.21 -39.21
C SER A 173 8.68 -1.87 -39.84
N ILE A 174 7.88 -1.05 -39.13
CA ILE A 174 7.51 0.30 -39.60
C ILE A 174 8.72 1.22 -39.65
N GLU A 175 9.58 1.21 -38.62
CA GLU A 175 10.84 1.99 -38.63
C GLU A 175 11.77 1.58 -39.77
N GLN A 176 11.92 0.28 -40.05
CA GLN A 176 12.72 -0.20 -41.18
C GLN A 176 12.15 0.21 -42.55
N SER A 177 10.82 0.17 -42.74
CA SER A 177 10.18 0.61 -43.98
C SER A 177 10.26 2.12 -44.20
N SER A 178 10.22 2.93 -43.13
CA SER A 178 10.42 4.38 -43.24
C SER A 178 11.87 4.76 -43.57
N THR A 179 12.87 4.03 -43.08
CA THR A 179 14.28 4.29 -43.41
C THR A 179 14.64 3.87 -44.84
N SER A 180 13.94 2.89 -45.43
CA SER A 180 14.18 2.47 -46.81
C SER A 180 13.52 3.35 -47.88
N GLN A 181 12.64 4.30 -47.50
CA GLN A 181 11.99 5.22 -48.46
C GLN A 181 12.71 6.57 -48.65
N GLU A 182 13.74 6.88 -47.86
CA GLU A 182 14.55 8.12 -48.03
C GLU A 182 15.74 7.98 -49.00
N THR A 183 15.92 6.82 -49.62
CA THR A 183 16.89 6.63 -50.70
C THR A 183 16.25 5.88 -51.86
N VAL A 184 16.13 6.59 -52.99
CA VAL A 184 15.91 6.16 -54.38
C VAL A 184 14.74 6.95 -55.01
N THR A 185 15.09 8.07 -55.62
CA THR A 185 14.36 8.66 -56.75
C THR A 185 14.80 7.98 -58.05
N ASP A 186 13.81 7.77 -58.93
CA ASP A 186 13.86 7.58 -60.39
C ASP A 186 14.32 6.22 -60.97
N ASN A 187 13.36 5.36 -61.38
CA ASN A 187 12.89 5.24 -62.78
C ASN A 187 12.00 4.00 -63.07
N GLU A 188 10.99 4.24 -63.92
CA GLU A 188 10.26 3.36 -64.88
C GLU A 188 9.45 2.10 -64.47
N SER A 189 8.12 2.22 -64.65
CA SER A 189 7.12 1.41 -65.39
C SER A 189 7.08 -0.14 -65.42
N PRO A 190 5.88 -0.76 -65.68
CA PRO A 190 5.46 -1.98 -64.99
C PRO A 190 5.34 -3.23 -65.87
N ASN A 191 5.52 -4.43 -65.29
CA ASN A 191 4.70 -5.60 -65.65
C ASN A 191 4.74 -6.75 -64.61
N PRO A 192 3.71 -7.63 -64.59
CA PRO A 192 3.40 -8.53 -63.46
C PRO A 192 3.79 -9.99 -63.73
N ALA A 193 4.21 -10.73 -62.68
CA ALA A 193 3.96 -12.17 -62.54
C ALA A 193 4.47 -12.73 -61.19
N ALA A 194 3.57 -13.44 -60.51
CA ALA A 194 3.80 -14.74 -59.83
C ALA A 194 4.85 -14.84 -58.70
N ASN A 195 4.40 -15.04 -57.44
CA ASN A 195 4.25 -16.37 -56.83
C ASN A 195 4.15 -16.35 -55.29
N HIS A 196 3.13 -17.07 -54.82
CA HIS A 196 2.94 -17.78 -53.55
C HIS A 196 3.86 -17.55 -52.33
N ALA A 197 3.24 -17.19 -51.20
CA ALA A 197 3.65 -17.63 -49.86
C ALA A 197 2.40 -17.94 -48.98
N PRO A 198 2.34 -19.08 -48.27
CA PRO A 198 1.17 -19.46 -47.47
C PRO A 198 1.27 -18.87 -46.05
N SER A 199 0.83 -17.62 -45.86
CA SER A 199 0.84 -16.97 -44.53
C SER A 199 -0.44 -17.18 -43.70
N GLY A 200 -1.37 -18.03 -44.15
CA GLY A 200 -2.73 -18.10 -43.58
C GLY A 200 -2.90 -18.90 -42.29
N LEU A 201 -2.07 -19.91 -42.02
CA LEU A 201 -2.41 -20.92 -40.99
C LEU A 201 -1.92 -20.56 -39.57
N LEU A 202 -0.70 -20.05 -39.41
CA LEU A 202 -0.14 -19.67 -38.09
C LEU A 202 -0.72 -18.37 -37.53
N LEU A 203 -1.22 -17.48 -38.40
CA LEU A 203 -1.92 -16.28 -37.98
C LEU A 203 -3.31 -16.60 -37.39
N SER A 204 -3.94 -17.68 -37.84
CA SER A 204 -5.31 -18.04 -37.45
C SER A 204 -5.43 -18.49 -35.99
N SER A 205 -4.48 -19.29 -35.49
CA SER A 205 -4.49 -19.78 -34.10
C SER A 205 -4.12 -18.68 -33.10
N THR A 206 -3.16 -17.84 -33.48
CA THR A 206 -2.73 -16.66 -32.70
C THR A 206 -3.86 -15.64 -32.62
N ARG A 207 -4.55 -15.35 -33.74
CA ARG A 207 -5.71 -14.46 -33.82
C ARG A 207 -6.89 -15.00 -33.01
N ARG A 208 -7.20 -16.30 -33.10
CA ARG A 208 -8.28 -16.93 -32.32
C ARG A 208 -8.03 -16.88 -30.81
N LYS A 209 -6.79 -17.11 -30.35
CA LYS A 209 -6.41 -16.97 -28.92
C LYS A 209 -6.42 -15.50 -28.43
N THR A 210 -6.03 -14.54 -29.26
CA THR A 210 -6.12 -13.11 -28.93
C THR A 210 -7.56 -12.58 -28.89
N THR A 211 -8.45 -13.08 -29.76
CA THR A 211 -9.88 -12.74 -29.74
C THR A 211 -10.59 -13.26 -28.49
N ILE A 212 -10.27 -14.48 -28.04
CA ILE A 212 -10.87 -15.04 -26.81
C ILE A 212 -10.38 -14.29 -25.55
N THR A 213 -9.09 -13.96 -25.48
CA THR A 213 -8.49 -13.23 -24.33
C THR A 213 -8.87 -11.75 -24.26
N SER A 214 -9.17 -11.11 -25.39
CA SER A 214 -9.72 -9.75 -25.44
C SER A 214 -11.19 -9.73 -25.01
N ASN A 215 -12.00 -10.71 -25.44
CA ASN A 215 -13.40 -10.86 -25.01
C ASN A 215 -13.51 -11.10 -23.49
N LEU A 216 -12.73 -12.00 -22.90
CA LEU A 216 -12.73 -12.25 -21.45
C LEU A 216 -12.40 -11.00 -20.60
N ARG A 217 -11.72 -10.00 -21.18
CA ARG A 217 -11.27 -8.80 -20.45
C ARG A 217 -12.44 -7.84 -20.12
N TYR A 218 -13.51 -7.87 -20.92
CA TYR A 218 -14.72 -7.02 -20.79
C TYR A 218 -16.01 -7.79 -20.50
N TYR A 219 -15.97 -9.13 -20.65
CA TYR A 219 -17.12 -10.01 -20.57
C TYR A 219 -17.93 -9.89 -19.28
N TRP A 220 -17.27 -9.64 -18.15
CA TRP A 220 -17.89 -9.65 -16.81
C TRP A 220 -19.02 -8.65 -16.62
N LYS A 221 -18.99 -7.48 -17.28
CA LYS A 221 -20.04 -6.47 -17.13
C LYS A 221 -21.41 -6.95 -17.63
N GLY A 222 -21.41 -7.72 -18.72
CA GLY A 222 -22.64 -8.16 -19.38
C GLY A 222 -23.40 -9.23 -18.59
N PHE A 223 -22.70 -10.22 -18.04
CA PHE A 223 -23.34 -11.32 -17.34
C PHE A 223 -23.49 -11.09 -15.83
N LEU A 224 -22.56 -10.37 -15.17
CA LEU A 224 -22.69 -10.09 -13.73
C LEU A 224 -23.83 -9.11 -13.39
N GLY A 225 -24.39 -8.40 -14.38
CA GLY A 225 -25.62 -7.64 -14.20
C GLY A 225 -26.88 -8.52 -14.11
N LYS A 226 -26.82 -9.75 -14.64
CA LYS A 226 -27.94 -10.71 -14.68
C LYS A 226 -27.76 -11.89 -13.71
N ALA A 227 -26.55 -12.10 -13.20
CA ALA A 227 -26.24 -13.18 -12.27
C ALA A 227 -26.82 -12.91 -10.88
N THR A 228 -27.36 -13.95 -10.23
CA THR A 228 -27.83 -13.89 -8.85
C THR A 228 -26.64 -13.64 -7.93
N VAL A 229 -26.62 -12.45 -7.31
CA VAL A 229 -25.57 -12.04 -6.37
C VAL A 229 -25.97 -12.49 -4.96
N GLY A 230 -25.28 -13.50 -4.45
CA GLY A 230 -25.44 -13.98 -3.08
C GLY A 230 -24.81 -13.04 -2.04
N ARG A 231 -24.94 -13.40 -0.76
CA ARG A 231 -24.33 -12.68 0.36
C ARG A 231 -22.81 -12.55 0.14
N ASN A 232 -22.25 -11.39 0.43
CA ASN A 232 -20.83 -11.06 0.21
C ASN A 232 -20.36 -11.09 -1.26
N SER A 233 -21.26 -10.85 -2.23
CA SER A 233 -20.94 -10.82 -3.66
C SER A 233 -20.44 -12.15 -4.24
N THR A 234 -20.95 -13.27 -3.74
CA THR A 234 -20.76 -14.59 -4.36
C THR A 234 -21.67 -14.73 -5.57
N PHE A 235 -21.14 -15.24 -6.69
CA PHE A 235 -21.90 -15.44 -7.92
C PHE A 235 -22.24 -16.92 -8.09
N HIS A 236 -23.51 -17.24 -8.32
CA HIS A 236 -24.00 -18.59 -8.58
C HIS A 236 -24.49 -18.72 -10.02
N GLY A 237 -24.52 -19.95 -10.56
CA GLY A 237 -25.03 -20.22 -11.91
C GLY A 237 -24.13 -19.79 -13.07
N LEU A 238 -22.86 -19.43 -12.81
CA LEU A 238 -21.91 -19.04 -13.86
C LEU A 238 -21.38 -20.26 -14.61
N SER A 239 -21.31 -20.15 -15.95
CA SER A 239 -20.60 -21.06 -16.83
C SER A 239 -19.08 -21.04 -16.58
N ARG A 240 -18.34 -22.03 -17.11
CA ARG A 240 -16.90 -22.14 -16.90
C ARG A 240 -16.14 -20.89 -17.38
N SER A 241 -16.44 -20.39 -18.57
CA SER A 241 -15.80 -19.21 -19.16
C SER A 241 -16.11 -17.92 -18.39
N GLU A 242 -17.34 -17.78 -17.87
CA GLU A 242 -17.72 -16.65 -17.01
C GLU A 242 -16.94 -16.66 -15.70
N ARG A 243 -16.81 -17.83 -15.05
CA ARG A 243 -15.99 -17.98 -13.83
C ARG A 243 -14.53 -17.63 -14.08
N GLU A 244 -13.95 -18.09 -15.19
CA GLU A 244 -12.57 -17.78 -15.56
C GLU A 244 -12.38 -16.25 -15.72
N SER A 245 -13.30 -15.56 -16.41
CA SER A 245 -13.23 -14.10 -16.57
C SER A 245 -13.29 -13.33 -15.24
N VAL A 246 -14.08 -13.83 -14.30
CA VAL A 246 -14.23 -13.29 -12.95
C VAL A 246 -12.93 -13.43 -12.16
N VAL A 247 -12.32 -14.62 -12.18
CA VAL A 247 -11.02 -14.88 -11.54
C VAL A 247 -9.95 -13.94 -12.11
N CYS A 248 -9.95 -13.72 -13.43
CA CYS A 248 -9.01 -12.81 -14.09
C CYS A 248 -9.12 -11.36 -13.60
N VAL A 249 -10.35 -10.83 -13.43
CA VAL A 249 -10.55 -9.46 -12.94
C VAL A 249 -10.27 -9.33 -11.46
N GLU A 250 -10.60 -10.34 -10.65
CA GLU A 250 -10.27 -10.38 -9.22
C GLU A 250 -8.76 -10.37 -8.99
N TYR A 251 -8.01 -11.22 -9.69
CA TYR A 251 -6.56 -11.29 -9.55
C TYR A 251 -5.90 -9.94 -9.89
N ARG A 252 -6.35 -9.29 -10.97
CA ARG A 252 -5.90 -7.94 -11.34
C ARG A 252 -6.24 -6.90 -10.27
N SER A 253 -7.44 -7.01 -9.71
CA SER A 253 -7.93 -6.11 -8.66
C SER A 253 -7.08 -6.19 -7.40
N ILE A 254 -6.78 -7.40 -6.93
CA ILE A 254 -5.91 -7.63 -5.76
C ILE A 254 -4.50 -7.10 -6.03
N LYS A 255 -3.95 -7.33 -7.22
CA LYS A 255 -2.62 -6.83 -7.60
C LYS A 255 -2.55 -5.30 -7.56
N LEU A 256 -3.57 -4.63 -8.12
CA LEU A 256 -3.66 -3.17 -8.10
C LEU A 256 -3.83 -2.65 -6.68
N LEU A 257 -4.74 -3.24 -5.91
CA LEU A 257 -5.06 -2.77 -4.58
C LEU A 257 -3.90 -2.94 -3.60
N ARG A 258 -3.14 -4.05 -3.70
CA ARG A 258 -1.91 -4.25 -2.93
C ARG A 258 -0.92 -3.10 -3.16
N LEU A 259 -0.77 -2.64 -4.40
CA LEU A 259 0.10 -1.51 -4.72
C LEU A 259 -0.46 -0.20 -4.16
N VAL A 260 -1.75 0.08 -4.38
CA VAL A 260 -2.39 1.32 -3.92
C VAL A 260 -2.34 1.44 -2.40
N VAL A 261 -2.65 0.37 -1.65
CA VAL A 261 -2.61 0.36 -0.19
C VAL A 261 -1.16 0.49 0.33
N ALA A 262 -0.19 -0.19 -0.28
CA ALA A 262 1.21 -0.03 0.12
C ALA A 262 1.71 1.41 -0.09
N LEU A 263 1.40 2.01 -1.24
CA LEU A 263 1.72 3.41 -1.51
C LEU A 263 1.00 4.35 -0.56
N TYR A 264 -0.28 4.09 -0.25
CA TYR A 264 -1.06 4.87 0.69
C TYR A 264 -0.39 4.96 2.07
N VAL A 265 -0.01 3.82 2.64
CA VAL A 265 0.59 3.75 3.98
C VAL A 265 1.95 4.44 4.02
N VAL A 266 2.79 4.23 3.00
CA VAL A 266 4.13 4.84 2.93
C VAL A 266 4.05 6.34 2.67
N LEU A 267 3.23 6.78 1.72
CA LEU A 267 3.17 8.19 1.33
C LEU A 267 2.63 9.09 2.44
N HIS A 268 1.54 8.70 3.10
CA HIS A 268 0.98 9.55 4.16
C HIS A 268 1.91 9.67 5.37
N GLN A 269 2.54 8.58 5.80
CA GLN A 269 3.52 8.61 6.88
C GLN A 269 4.78 9.40 6.51
N LEU A 270 5.28 9.25 5.28
CA LEU A 270 6.45 9.98 4.80
C LEU A 270 6.18 11.48 4.70
N LEU A 271 5.06 11.88 4.10
CA LEU A 271 4.67 13.27 3.97
C LEU A 271 4.40 13.91 5.34
N GLY A 272 3.73 13.19 6.24
CA GLY A 272 3.53 13.62 7.61
C GLY A 272 4.84 13.78 8.38
N ALA A 273 5.77 12.83 8.23
CA ALA A 273 7.05 12.83 8.91
C ALA A 273 7.93 13.98 8.44
N ILE A 274 8.02 14.20 7.12
CA ILE A 274 8.73 15.36 6.55
C ILE A 274 8.10 16.67 7.03
N GLY A 275 6.77 16.77 6.98
CA GLY A 275 6.05 17.98 7.38
C GLY A 275 6.29 18.35 8.85
N LEU A 276 6.07 17.40 9.76
CA LEU A 276 6.28 17.63 11.20
C LEU A 276 7.75 17.83 11.55
N ALA A 277 8.65 17.02 11.01
CA ALA A 277 10.08 17.15 11.29
C ALA A 277 10.62 18.52 10.87
N LEU A 278 10.25 18.98 9.67
CA LEU A 278 10.65 20.29 9.18
C LEU A 278 10.06 21.41 10.05
N TYR A 279 8.77 21.32 10.39
CA TYR A 279 8.12 22.34 11.23
C TYR A 279 8.78 22.43 12.62
N PHE A 280 8.99 21.29 13.28
CA PHE A 280 9.60 21.24 14.59
C PHE A 280 11.05 21.71 14.59
N GLN A 281 11.84 21.32 13.60
CA GLN A 281 13.23 21.76 13.47
C GLN A 281 13.35 23.27 13.22
N LEU A 282 12.43 23.86 12.45
CA LEU A 282 12.51 25.27 12.09
C LEU A 282 11.87 26.22 13.12
N ASN A 283 10.80 25.78 13.81
CA ASN A 283 9.98 26.69 14.62
C ASN A 283 9.97 26.34 16.11
N LYS A 284 10.37 25.13 16.51
CA LYS A 284 10.19 24.61 17.87
C LYS A 284 11.40 23.86 18.42
N ALA A 285 12.57 24.00 17.77
CA ALA A 285 13.77 23.27 18.14
C ALA A 285 14.19 23.53 19.58
N ASP A 286 14.11 24.79 20.04
CA ASP A 286 14.49 25.17 21.40
C ASP A 286 13.55 24.53 22.43
N VAL A 287 12.24 24.62 22.24
CA VAL A 287 11.23 24.06 23.16
C VAL A 287 11.37 22.54 23.27
N ILE A 288 11.63 21.86 22.15
CA ILE A 288 11.80 20.40 22.11
C ILE A 288 13.15 19.99 22.70
N GLY A 289 14.19 20.80 22.47
CA GLY A 289 15.53 20.56 23.00
C GLY A 289 15.60 20.61 24.52
N LEU A 290 14.71 21.35 25.18
CA LEU A 290 14.60 21.36 26.66
C LEU A 290 14.28 19.98 27.24
N ASP A 291 13.51 19.16 26.52
CA ASP A 291 13.18 17.78 26.92
C ASP A 291 14.27 16.77 26.48
N GLY A 292 15.38 17.23 25.90
CA GLY A 292 16.47 16.39 25.40
C GLY A 292 16.10 15.57 24.16
N VAL A 293 14.98 15.90 23.50
CA VAL A 293 14.48 15.19 22.32
C VAL A 293 14.99 15.87 21.05
N ASN A 294 15.32 15.07 20.02
CA ASN A 294 15.64 15.62 18.71
C ASN A 294 14.34 16.03 17.97
N PRO A 295 14.22 17.28 17.46
CA PRO A 295 12.99 17.75 16.79
C PRO A 295 12.59 16.96 15.54
N VAL A 296 13.58 16.48 14.77
CA VAL A 296 13.34 15.66 13.57
C VAL A 296 12.81 14.28 13.99
N SER A 297 13.42 13.65 15.00
CA SER A 297 12.94 12.38 15.54
C SER A 297 11.52 12.50 16.09
N LEU A 298 11.20 13.60 16.80
CA LEU A 298 9.85 13.90 17.27
C LEU A 298 8.85 13.94 16.12
N GLY A 299 9.17 14.66 15.05
CA GLY A 299 8.28 14.78 13.88
C GLY A 299 8.04 13.45 13.17
N ILE A 300 9.08 12.63 13.01
CA ILE A 300 8.97 11.30 12.41
C ILE A 300 8.11 10.39 13.30
N PHE A 301 8.42 10.31 14.59
CA PHE A 301 7.72 9.45 15.54
C PHE A 301 6.24 9.83 15.68
N ASN A 302 5.94 11.12 15.92
CA ASN A 302 4.57 11.58 16.07
C ASN A 302 3.76 11.42 14.77
N SER A 303 4.38 11.52 13.58
CA SER A 303 3.69 11.24 12.31
C SER A 303 3.29 9.76 12.19
N ILE A 304 4.22 8.85 12.47
CA ILE A 304 3.96 7.40 12.44
C ILE A 304 2.91 7.05 13.49
N SER A 305 3.05 7.56 14.71
CA SER A 305 2.11 7.34 15.80
C SER A 305 0.71 7.90 15.48
N ALA A 306 0.60 9.12 14.94
CA ALA A 306 -0.67 9.70 14.53
C ALA A 306 -1.36 8.89 13.42
N PHE A 307 -0.63 8.50 12.37
CA PHE A 307 -1.20 7.72 11.26
C PHE A 307 -1.66 6.32 11.69
N ASN A 308 -0.95 5.67 12.61
CA ASN A 308 -1.35 4.35 13.10
C ASN A 308 -2.30 4.44 14.31
N ASN A 309 -2.71 5.65 14.71
CA ASN A 309 -3.53 5.89 15.90
C ASN A 309 -2.90 5.26 17.16
N ALA A 310 -1.58 5.38 17.33
CA ALA A 310 -0.87 4.68 18.39
C ALA A 310 -0.80 5.44 19.72
N GLY A 311 -1.07 6.74 19.77
CA GLY A 311 -1.20 7.54 21.01
C GLY A 311 0.06 7.78 21.83
N MET A 312 1.22 7.36 21.34
CA MET A 312 2.48 7.66 21.99
C MET A 312 3.14 8.88 21.36
N SER A 313 3.80 9.70 22.18
CA SER A 313 4.69 10.76 21.73
C SER A 313 6.06 10.62 22.38
N LEU A 314 7.10 11.11 21.69
CA LEU A 314 8.45 11.18 22.26
C LEU A 314 8.53 12.20 23.41
N MET A 315 7.66 13.21 23.43
CA MET A 315 7.63 14.19 24.51
C MET A 315 6.79 13.70 25.68
N ASN A 316 7.21 14.06 26.90
CA ASN A 316 6.55 13.66 28.14
C ASN A 316 5.11 14.19 28.22
N ASN A 317 4.90 15.42 27.73
CA ASN A 317 3.60 16.08 27.73
C ASN A 317 2.85 15.93 26.39
N SER A 318 3.17 14.90 25.59
CA SER A 318 2.54 14.65 24.29
C SER A 318 2.55 15.92 23.41
N MET A 319 1.38 16.33 22.93
CA MET A 319 1.17 17.49 22.07
C MET A 319 0.80 18.78 22.84
N MET A 320 0.78 18.76 24.18
CA MET A 320 0.39 19.93 24.99
C MET A 320 1.24 21.19 24.71
N PRO A 321 2.57 21.10 24.52
CA PRO A 321 3.38 22.28 24.20
C PRO A 321 3.06 22.89 22.84
N PHE A 322 2.42 22.14 21.93
CA PHE A 322 2.05 22.57 20.59
C PHE A 322 0.55 22.86 20.44
N ARG A 323 -0.20 22.92 21.55
CA ARG A 323 -1.67 23.10 21.54
C ARG A 323 -2.15 24.36 20.80
N THR A 324 -1.31 25.38 20.69
CA THR A 324 -1.61 26.63 19.96
C THR A 324 -1.06 26.65 18.53
N ASP A 325 -0.23 25.67 18.16
CA ASP A 325 0.42 25.62 16.86
C ASP A 325 -0.50 24.97 15.83
N ARG A 326 -0.99 25.76 14.88
CA ARG A 326 -1.99 25.33 13.90
C ARG A 326 -1.49 24.16 13.06
N PHE A 327 -0.24 24.22 12.62
CA PHE A 327 0.29 23.25 11.65
C PHE A 327 0.41 21.82 12.22
N PRO A 328 1.10 21.58 13.36
CA PRO A 328 1.17 20.24 13.94
C PRO A 328 -0.19 19.66 14.31
N VAL A 329 -1.06 20.48 14.91
CA VAL A 329 -2.41 20.08 15.32
C VAL A 329 -3.25 19.65 14.12
N LEU A 330 -3.28 20.44 13.04
CA LEU A 330 -4.03 20.10 11.83
C LEU A 330 -3.43 18.90 11.08
N LEU A 331 -2.10 18.83 10.97
CA LEU A 331 -1.44 17.75 10.25
C LEU A 331 -1.60 16.41 10.97
N MET A 332 -1.43 16.37 12.29
CA MET A 332 -1.68 15.15 13.08
C MET A 332 -3.16 14.77 13.07
N SER A 333 -4.08 15.74 13.20
CA SER A 333 -5.53 15.49 13.04
C SER A 333 -5.86 14.81 11.70
N PHE A 334 -5.25 15.30 10.61
CA PHE A 334 -5.40 14.70 9.29
C PHE A 334 -4.82 13.27 9.23
N LEU A 335 -3.62 13.05 9.78
CA LEU A 335 -3.00 11.72 9.83
C LEU A 335 -3.83 10.72 10.63
N MET A 336 -4.39 11.12 11.78
CA MET A 336 -5.28 10.30 12.62
C MET A 336 -6.55 9.87 11.86
N LEU A 337 -7.11 10.77 11.06
CA LEU A 337 -8.26 10.47 10.20
C LEU A 337 -7.89 9.50 9.07
N VAL A 338 -6.87 9.85 8.28
CA VAL A 338 -6.40 9.03 7.15
C VAL A 338 -5.83 7.68 7.60
N GLY A 339 -5.39 7.60 8.85
CA GLY A 339 -4.96 6.41 9.54
C GLY A 339 -6.05 5.35 9.73
N ASN A 340 -6.03 4.66 10.86
CA ASN A 340 -6.95 3.56 11.14
C ASN A 340 -8.44 4.00 11.12
N THR A 341 -8.74 5.24 11.53
CA THR A 341 -10.12 5.71 11.74
C THR A 341 -10.95 5.80 10.44
N ALA A 342 -10.45 6.50 9.42
CA ALA A 342 -11.18 6.75 8.17
C ALA A 342 -10.49 6.14 6.94
N PHE A 343 -9.53 5.22 7.12
CA PHE A 343 -8.87 4.49 6.02
C PHE A 343 -9.84 3.99 4.92
N PRO A 344 -10.97 3.33 5.24
CA PRO A 344 -11.91 2.86 4.21
C PRO A 344 -12.50 3.97 3.34
N ILE A 345 -12.76 5.14 3.93
CA ILE A 345 -13.34 6.31 3.26
C ILE A 345 -12.30 6.89 2.29
N PHE A 346 -11.11 7.20 2.80
CA PHE A 346 -10.04 7.79 2.00
C PHE A 346 -9.56 6.85 0.89
N LEU A 347 -9.42 5.56 1.18
CA LEU A 347 -9.07 4.56 0.15
C LEU A 347 -10.11 4.53 -0.98
N ARG A 348 -11.41 4.58 -0.66
CA ARG A 348 -12.47 4.60 -1.67
C ARG A 348 -12.43 5.87 -2.51
N ILE A 349 -12.23 7.03 -1.88
CA ILE A 349 -12.09 8.31 -2.57
C ILE A 349 -10.90 8.27 -3.53
N ILE A 350 -9.74 7.79 -3.08
CA ILE A 350 -8.53 7.67 -3.91
C ILE A 350 -8.78 6.76 -5.12
N LEU A 351 -9.37 5.58 -4.92
CA LEU A 351 -9.71 4.67 -6.02
C LEU A 351 -10.71 5.31 -7.02
N TRP A 352 -11.67 6.08 -6.52
CA TRP A 352 -12.62 6.81 -7.35
C TRP A 352 -11.96 7.96 -8.13
N VAL A 353 -11.07 8.73 -7.49
CA VAL A 353 -10.29 9.78 -8.14
C VAL A 353 -9.42 9.18 -9.24
N ILE A 354 -8.69 8.09 -8.96
CA ILE A 354 -7.87 7.39 -9.98
C ILE A 354 -8.75 6.94 -11.16
N LEU A 355 -9.96 6.42 -10.91
CA LEU A 355 -10.88 6.04 -11.98
C LEU A 355 -11.36 7.23 -12.82
N LYS A 356 -11.57 8.39 -12.20
CA LYS A 356 -12.02 9.61 -12.88
C LYS A 356 -10.90 10.29 -13.66
N THR A 357 -9.68 10.30 -13.13
CA THR A 357 -8.51 10.93 -13.77
C THR A 357 -7.84 10.03 -14.81
N ALA A 358 -8.07 8.72 -14.79
CA ALA A 358 -7.51 7.79 -15.77
C ALA A 358 -7.95 8.16 -17.22
N PRO A 359 -7.00 8.46 -18.13
CA PRO A 359 -7.30 8.84 -19.51
C PRO A 359 -8.14 7.80 -20.25
N ARG A 360 -9.04 8.25 -21.14
CA ARG A 360 -9.82 7.39 -22.05
C ARG A 360 -8.97 6.99 -23.26
N ARG A 361 -7.91 6.22 -23.01
CA ARG A 361 -7.05 5.63 -24.05
C ARG A 361 -7.07 4.12 -23.90
N SER A 362 -6.96 3.40 -25.03
CA SER A 362 -6.93 1.93 -25.11
C SER A 362 -5.99 1.27 -24.08
N SER A 363 -4.86 1.92 -23.76
CA SER A 363 -3.89 1.43 -22.77
C SER A 363 -4.41 1.39 -21.32
N TYR A 364 -5.34 2.27 -20.94
CA TYR A 364 -5.87 2.40 -19.58
C TYR A 364 -7.21 1.70 -19.37
N ASP A 365 -7.87 1.24 -20.43
CA ASP A 365 -9.18 0.60 -20.32
C ASP A 365 -9.15 -0.59 -19.36
N GLN A 366 -8.08 -1.39 -19.40
CA GLN A 366 -7.91 -2.50 -18.47
C GLN A 366 -7.89 -2.06 -17.00
N THR A 367 -7.20 -0.95 -16.71
CA THR A 367 -7.12 -0.38 -15.36
C THR A 367 -8.46 0.22 -14.93
N ARG A 368 -9.14 0.92 -15.84
CA ARG A 368 -10.49 1.48 -15.60
C ARG A 368 -11.51 0.38 -15.30
N GLU A 369 -11.47 -0.71 -16.05
CA GLU A 369 -12.31 -1.90 -15.80
C GLU A 369 -12.03 -2.51 -14.42
N THR A 370 -10.74 -2.66 -14.09
CA THR A 370 -10.31 -3.22 -12.79
C THR A 370 -10.78 -2.34 -11.64
N LEU A 371 -10.61 -1.01 -11.74
CA LEU A 371 -11.10 -0.05 -10.75
C LEU A 371 -12.62 -0.05 -10.62
N THR A 372 -13.33 -0.15 -11.75
CA THR A 372 -14.80 -0.26 -11.76
C THR A 372 -15.25 -1.52 -11.03
N TYR A 373 -14.56 -2.65 -11.25
CA TYR A 373 -14.84 -3.91 -10.55
C TYR A 373 -14.59 -3.78 -9.04
N ILE A 374 -13.45 -3.19 -8.63
CA ILE A 374 -13.11 -2.95 -7.23
C ILE A 374 -14.21 -2.13 -6.52
N LEU A 375 -14.66 -1.04 -7.14
CA LEU A 375 -15.66 -0.14 -6.53
C LEU A 375 -17.07 -0.75 -6.50
N LYS A 376 -17.39 -1.66 -7.42
CA LYS A 376 -18.69 -2.34 -7.53
C LYS A 376 -18.80 -3.56 -6.59
N TYR A 377 -17.73 -4.35 -6.46
CA TYR A 377 -17.69 -5.56 -5.61
C TYR A 377 -16.56 -5.49 -4.56
N PRO A 378 -16.56 -4.48 -3.67
CA PRO A 378 -15.42 -4.18 -2.81
C PRO A 378 -15.12 -5.28 -1.79
N ARG A 379 -16.17 -5.81 -1.12
CA ARG A 379 -16.05 -6.88 -0.11
C ARG A 379 -15.46 -8.17 -0.67
N ARG A 380 -15.59 -8.36 -1.99
CA ARG A 380 -15.00 -9.51 -2.66
C ARG A 380 -13.52 -9.35 -2.84
N VAL A 381 -12.95 -8.15 -2.95
CA VAL A 381 -11.51 -7.96 -3.24
C VAL A 381 -10.73 -7.65 -1.96
N TYR A 382 -11.33 -6.88 -1.03
CA TYR A 382 -10.64 -6.38 0.15
C TYR A 382 -11.54 -6.20 1.36
N THR A 383 -11.01 -6.50 2.53
CA THR A 383 -11.73 -6.47 3.81
C THR A 383 -11.99 -5.07 4.32
N HIS A 384 -11.13 -4.08 4.02
CA HIS A 384 -11.31 -2.69 4.45
C HIS A 384 -11.92 -1.79 3.37
N LEU A 385 -12.44 -2.36 2.28
CA LEU A 385 -13.20 -1.61 1.29
C LEU A 385 -14.68 -1.93 1.42
N PHE A 386 -15.48 -0.91 1.67
CA PHE A 386 -16.93 -1.04 1.86
C PHE A 386 -17.72 -0.66 0.61
N PRO A 387 -18.96 -1.19 0.45
CA PRO A 387 -19.92 -0.70 -0.55
C PRO A 387 -20.21 0.80 -0.38
N THR A 388 -20.79 1.42 -1.41
CA THR A 388 -21.07 2.88 -1.41
C THR A 388 -21.95 3.30 -0.23
N GLN A 389 -23.00 2.54 0.08
CA GLN A 389 -23.93 2.91 1.16
C GLN A 389 -23.25 2.82 2.53
N GLU A 390 -22.57 1.72 2.81
CA GLU A 390 -21.81 1.54 4.06
C GLU A 390 -20.71 2.61 4.23
N THR A 391 -20.03 2.99 3.14
CA THR A 391 -19.03 4.06 3.20
C THR A 391 -19.66 5.41 3.52
N ARG A 392 -20.89 5.67 3.05
CA ARG A 392 -21.64 6.89 3.40
C ARG A 392 -22.06 6.88 4.86
N TYR A 393 -22.57 5.75 5.38
CA TYR A 393 -22.89 5.63 6.80
C TYR A 393 -21.67 5.84 7.69
N LEU A 394 -20.52 5.25 7.32
CA LEU A 394 -19.26 5.47 8.02
C LEU A 394 -18.83 6.95 7.99
N PHE A 395 -18.96 7.61 6.84
CA PHE A 395 -18.62 9.02 6.69
C PHE A 395 -19.52 9.94 7.52
N PHE A 396 -20.84 9.79 7.42
CA PHE A 396 -21.78 10.62 8.19
C PHE A 396 -21.71 10.30 9.68
N GLY A 397 -21.56 9.03 10.06
CA GLY A 397 -21.36 8.65 11.45
C GLY A 397 -20.11 9.29 12.05
N LEU A 398 -18.98 9.25 11.34
CA LEU A 398 -17.76 9.92 11.76
C LEU A 398 -17.96 11.44 11.89
N LEU A 399 -18.63 12.08 10.92
CA LEU A 399 -18.88 13.52 10.96
C LEU A 399 -19.78 13.92 12.14
N VAL A 400 -20.88 13.20 12.34
CA VAL A 400 -21.86 13.49 13.40
C VAL A 400 -21.25 13.28 14.78
N LEU A 401 -20.55 12.16 15.00
CA LEU A 401 -19.88 11.90 16.28
C LEU A 401 -18.83 12.97 16.58
N ASN A 402 -18.04 13.38 15.59
CA ASN A 402 -17.05 14.46 15.78
C ASN A 402 -17.70 15.79 16.11
N ALA A 403 -18.80 16.12 15.44
CA ALA A 403 -19.52 17.35 15.68
C ALA A 403 -20.10 17.38 17.10
N ILE A 404 -20.68 16.27 17.58
CA ILE A 404 -21.21 16.15 18.94
C ILE A 404 -20.08 16.35 19.97
N ASP A 405 -18.97 15.64 19.81
CA ASP A 405 -17.81 15.75 20.70
C ASP A 405 -17.25 17.19 20.71
N LEU A 406 -17.11 17.81 19.54
CA LEU A 406 -16.63 19.19 19.41
C LEU A 406 -17.53 20.19 20.13
N ILE A 407 -18.85 20.05 19.97
CA ILE A 407 -19.84 20.93 20.64
C ILE A 407 -19.76 20.73 22.16
N ALA A 408 -19.69 19.47 22.62
CA ALA A 408 -19.58 19.16 24.04
C ALA A 408 -18.27 19.70 24.66
N LEU A 409 -17.15 19.58 23.94
CA LEU A 409 -15.85 20.08 24.37
C LEU A 409 -15.81 21.62 24.39
N GLU A 410 -16.39 22.29 23.40
CA GLU A 410 -16.47 23.77 23.41
C GLU A 410 -17.35 24.27 24.56
N PHE A 411 -18.49 23.63 24.81
CA PHE A 411 -19.35 23.96 25.95
C PHE A 411 -18.61 23.77 27.29
N SER A 412 -17.87 22.67 27.41
CA SER A 412 -17.06 22.39 28.61
C SER A 412 -15.91 23.39 28.78
N ALA A 413 -15.25 23.77 27.68
CA ALA A 413 -14.10 24.67 27.69
C ALA A 413 -14.43 26.08 28.21
N GLN A 414 -15.67 26.54 28.06
CA GLN A 414 -16.11 27.85 28.58
C GLN A 414 -16.09 27.95 30.11
N HIS A 415 -16.16 26.80 30.79
CA HIS A 415 -16.21 26.71 32.25
C HIS A 415 -14.83 26.42 32.86
N LEU A 416 -13.80 26.17 32.04
CA LEU A 416 -12.43 25.90 32.50
C LEU A 416 -11.60 27.19 32.56
N SER A 417 -11.01 27.49 33.71
CA SER A 417 -10.12 28.65 33.90
C SER A 417 -8.95 28.66 32.92
N GLU A 418 -8.36 27.50 32.62
CA GLU A 418 -7.23 27.38 31.67
C GLU A 418 -7.57 27.70 30.22
N MET A 419 -8.85 27.60 29.87
CA MET A 419 -9.37 27.77 28.50
C MET A 419 -10.13 29.09 28.31
N LYS A 420 -10.54 29.73 29.40
CA LYS A 420 -11.32 30.98 29.40
C LYS A 420 -10.59 32.14 28.72
N ASP A 421 -9.27 32.22 28.89
CA ASP A 421 -8.43 33.28 28.31
C ASP A 421 -8.04 33.00 26.84
N ARG A 422 -8.46 31.86 26.27
CA ARG A 422 -8.10 31.48 24.89
C ARG A 422 -9.13 32.01 23.90
N SER A 423 -8.64 32.42 22.73
CA SER A 423 -9.52 32.82 21.63
C SER A 423 -10.43 31.68 21.18
N VAL A 424 -11.64 32.02 20.69
CA VAL A 424 -12.63 31.04 20.20
C VAL A 424 -12.01 30.09 19.17
N GLY A 425 -11.24 30.62 18.21
CA GLY A 425 -10.58 29.81 17.18
C GLY A 425 -9.58 28.80 17.74
N GLN A 426 -8.85 29.14 18.81
CA GLN A 426 -7.93 28.20 19.47
C GLN A 426 -8.68 27.10 20.22
N ARG A 427 -9.80 27.43 20.90
CA ARG A 427 -10.60 26.42 21.60
C ARG A 427 -11.23 25.43 20.64
N ILE A 428 -11.79 25.90 19.51
CA ILE A 428 -12.33 25.02 18.46
C ILE A 428 -11.24 24.10 17.90
N MET A 429 -10.03 24.62 17.67
CA MET A 429 -8.90 23.82 17.19
C MET A 429 -8.49 22.72 18.18
N ILE A 430 -8.41 23.05 19.46
CA ILE A 430 -8.10 22.09 20.53
C ILE A 430 -9.23 21.05 20.65
N GLY A 431 -10.49 21.50 20.65
CA GLY A 431 -11.67 20.64 20.68
C GLY A 431 -11.73 19.69 19.48
N LEU A 432 -11.36 20.15 18.28
CA LEU A 432 -11.29 19.31 17.09
C LEU A 432 -10.22 18.23 17.24
N PHE A 433 -9.02 18.61 17.70
CA PHE A 433 -7.93 17.67 17.91
C PHE A 433 -8.32 16.60 18.94
N GLN A 434 -8.91 17.01 20.07
CA GLN A 434 -9.37 16.09 21.12
C GLN A 434 -10.50 15.19 20.64
N SER A 435 -11.50 15.73 19.92
CA SER A 435 -12.59 14.94 19.34
C SER A 435 -12.08 13.85 18.40
N LEU A 436 -11.04 14.15 17.61
CA LEU A 436 -10.39 13.17 16.77
C LEU A 436 -9.56 12.18 17.59
N SER A 437 -8.89 12.66 18.64
CA SER A 437 -8.01 11.88 19.51
C SER A 437 -8.73 10.77 20.28
N VAL A 438 -9.98 11.03 20.69
CA VAL A 438 -10.84 10.06 21.40
C VAL A 438 -11.11 8.79 20.60
N ARG A 439 -10.98 8.82 19.26
CA ARG A 439 -11.16 7.64 18.40
C ARG A 439 -9.89 6.81 18.28
N CYS A 440 -9.43 6.35 19.44
CA CYS A 440 -8.29 5.47 19.63
C CYS A 440 -6.95 6.08 19.20
N SER A 441 -6.81 7.39 19.00
CA SER A 441 -5.51 7.98 18.66
C SER A 441 -4.67 8.38 19.85
N GLY A 442 -5.26 8.73 21.01
CA GLY A 442 -4.57 8.83 22.30
C GLY A 442 -3.61 10.00 22.56
N PHE A 443 -3.65 11.07 21.74
CA PHE A 443 -2.81 12.27 21.89
C PHE A 443 -3.38 13.37 22.79
#